data_AF-A0A9X5LSU2-F1
#
_entry.id   AF-A0A9X5LSU2-F1
#
_cell.length_a   1.000
_cell.length_b   1.000
_cell.length_c   1.000
_cell.angle_alpha   90.00
_cell.angle_beta   90.00
_cell.angle_gamma   90.00
#
_symmetry.space_group_name_H-M   'P 1'
#
loop_
_entity.id
_entity.type
_entity.pdbx_description
1 polymer ?
#
loop_
_entity_poly.entity_id
_entity_poly.type
_entity_poly.pdbx_seq_one_letter_code
_entity_poly.pdbx_strand_id
1 'polypeptide(L)'
;MVKALRKVEMRALLAPAAPDVDAAAIQRELADIDAKRIHYATMLADDEMDDAQFKAANKRLAARRAALEEQLPAPVSPVAQRILDVPPETVANEWALLDQDEKRALIDALFTIELAAPGTKENAYKDWRKRIVNPETVIVTPKQQGKVA
;
A
#
# COMPACT_ATOMS: atom_id res chain seq x y z
N MET A 1 -13.16 2.57 10.20
CA MET A 1 -12.65 1.33 9.57
C MET A 1 -11.43 1.72 8.76
N VAL A 2 -10.22 1.36 9.18
CA VAL A 2 -8.99 1.71 8.45
C VAL A 2 -8.90 0.80 7.24
N LYS A 3 -9.02 1.36 6.03
CA LYS A 3 -8.83 0.62 4.78
C LYS A 3 -7.35 0.26 4.68
N ALA A 4 -7.04 -1.02 4.44
CA ALA A 4 -5.66 -1.44 4.22
C ALA A 4 -5.06 -0.70 3.02
N LEU A 5 -3.86 -0.13 3.18
CA LEU A 5 -3.13 0.50 2.08
C LEU A 5 -2.64 -0.59 1.12
N ARG A 6 -2.91 -0.41 -0.17
CA ARG A 6 -2.33 -1.25 -1.23
C ARG A 6 -0.86 -0.88 -1.41
N LYS A 7 -0.04 -1.83 -1.87
CA LYS A 7 1.40 -1.66 -2.11
C LYS A 7 1.73 -0.43 -2.99
N VAL A 8 0.91 -0.19 -4.01
CA VAL A 8 1.03 0.97 -4.91
C VAL A 8 0.69 2.28 -4.19
N GLU A 9 -0.31 2.28 -3.31
CA GLU A 9 -0.67 3.44 -2.48
C GLU A 9 0.48 3.76 -1.52
N MET A 10 1.09 2.76 -0.90
CA MET A 10 2.29 2.95 -0.06
C MET A 10 3.43 3.60 -0.85
N ARG A 11 3.72 3.11 -2.06
CA ARG A 11 4.77 3.69 -2.91
C ARG A 11 4.51 5.17 -3.23
N ALA A 12 3.25 5.53 -3.52
CA ALA A 12 2.87 6.93 -3.72
C ALA A 12 3.13 7.80 -2.48
N LEU A 13 2.83 7.32 -1.27
CA LEU A 13 3.05 8.09 -0.04
C LEU A 13 4.52 8.25 0.35
N LEU A 14 5.36 7.32 -0.07
CA LEU A 14 6.80 7.29 0.25
C LEU A 14 7.66 8.03 -0.77
N ALA A 15 7.06 8.44 -1.88
CA ALA A 15 7.70 9.19 -2.94
C ALA A 15 8.19 10.56 -2.43
N PRO A 16 9.41 11.01 -2.81
CA PRO A 16 9.77 12.42 -2.62
C PRO A 16 8.77 13.29 -3.40
N ALA A 17 8.50 14.50 -2.90
CA ALA A 17 7.73 15.52 -3.61
C ALA A 17 8.51 15.96 -4.86
N ALA A 18 8.42 15.19 -5.94
CA ALA A 18 9.12 15.36 -7.20
C ALA A 18 8.09 15.28 -8.36
N PRO A 19 8.41 15.85 -9.53
CA PRO A 19 7.43 16.50 -10.39
C PRO A 19 6.51 15.52 -11.13
N ASP A 20 5.25 15.95 -11.29
CA ASP A 20 4.30 15.69 -12.39
C ASP A 20 4.17 14.26 -12.96
N VAL A 21 4.51 13.22 -12.20
CA VAL A 21 4.09 11.85 -12.53
C VAL A 21 2.63 11.70 -12.13
N ASP A 22 1.73 11.53 -13.11
CA ASP A 22 0.31 11.22 -12.86
C ASP A 22 0.19 9.79 -12.30
N ALA A 23 0.49 9.66 -11.00
CA ALA A 23 0.37 8.42 -10.26
C ALA A 23 -1.06 7.87 -10.31
N ALA A 24 -2.08 8.72 -10.48
CA ALA A 24 -3.46 8.29 -10.63
C ALA A 24 -3.74 7.66 -12.00
N ALA A 25 -3.12 8.13 -13.08
CA ALA A 25 -3.15 7.45 -14.38
C ALA A 25 -2.44 6.08 -14.33
N ILE A 26 -1.25 6.02 -13.72
CA ILE A 26 -0.53 4.75 -13.55
C ILE A 26 -1.37 3.77 -12.72
N GLN A 27 -2.05 4.23 -11.67
CA GLN A 27 -2.96 3.40 -10.87
C GLN A 27 -4.15 2.86 -11.65
N ARG A 28 -4.77 3.68 -12.52
CA ARG A 28 -5.86 3.23 -13.39
C ARG A 28 -5.36 2.14 -14.33
N GLU A 29 -4.21 2.32 -14.94
CA GLU A 29 -3.65 1.33 -15.86
C GLU A 29 -3.26 0.02 -15.15
N LEU A 30 -2.73 0.09 -13.92
CA LEU A 30 -2.47 -1.09 -13.10
C LEU A 30 -3.75 -1.85 -12.74
N ALA A 31 -4.82 -1.14 -12.39
CA ALA A 31 -6.12 -1.75 -12.12
C ALA A 31 -6.72 -2.43 -13.37
N ASP A 32 -6.55 -1.80 -14.55
CA ASP A 32 -6.96 -2.38 -15.83
C ASP A 32 -6.16 -3.63 -16.18
N ILE A 33 -4.86 -3.68 -15.83
CA ILE A 33 -4.04 -4.88 -15.99
C ILE A 33 -4.58 -6.01 -15.12
N ASP A 34 -4.90 -5.76 -13.85
CA ASP A 34 -5.46 -6.78 -12.97
C ASP A 34 -6.83 -7.27 -13.47
N ALA A 35 -7.68 -6.36 -13.93
CA ALA A 35 -8.96 -6.73 -14.55
C ALA A 35 -8.78 -7.61 -15.80
N LYS A 36 -7.80 -7.30 -16.66
CA LYS A 36 -7.47 -8.12 -17.83
C LYS A 36 -6.95 -9.50 -17.45
N ARG A 37 -6.15 -9.61 -16.38
CA ARG A 37 -5.67 -10.92 -15.90
C ARG A 37 -6.81 -11.79 -15.40
N ILE A 38 -7.76 -11.20 -14.67
CA ILE A 38 -8.97 -11.89 -14.22
C ILE A 38 -9.79 -12.33 -15.43
N HIS A 39 -10.00 -11.45 -16.41
CA HIS A 39 -10.73 -11.76 -17.63
C HIS A 39 -10.10 -12.92 -18.41
N TYR A 40 -8.77 -12.92 -18.59
CA TYR A 40 -8.08 -14.03 -19.27
C TYR A 40 -8.14 -15.33 -18.48
N ALA A 41 -8.20 -15.28 -17.15
CA ALA A 41 -8.39 -16.48 -16.34
C ALA A 41 -9.79 -17.07 -16.53
N THR A 42 -10.81 -16.22 -16.67
CA THR A 42 -12.17 -16.64 -17.05
C THR A 42 -12.20 -17.25 -18.44
N MET A 43 -11.60 -16.62 -19.45
CA MET A 43 -11.54 -17.16 -20.81
C MET A 43 -10.84 -18.53 -20.88
N LEU A 44 -9.77 -18.74 -20.09
CA LEU A 44 -9.13 -20.04 -19.98
C LEU A 44 -10.04 -21.08 -19.33
N ALA A 45 -10.84 -20.68 -18.32
CA ALA A 45 -11.76 -21.58 -17.64
C ALA A 45 -12.97 -21.96 -18.52
N ASP A 46 -13.37 -21.07 -19.42
CA ASP A 46 -14.48 -21.27 -20.37
C ASP A 46 -14.03 -21.91 -21.71
N ASP A 47 -12.77 -22.38 -21.79
CA ASP A 47 -12.13 -22.95 -23.00
C ASP A 47 -12.11 -21.99 -24.23
N GLU A 48 -12.32 -20.69 -24.01
CA GLU A 48 -12.24 -19.63 -25.03
C GLU A 48 -10.79 -19.18 -25.33
N MET A 49 -9.85 -19.56 -24.47
CA MET A 49 -8.43 -19.27 -24.59
C MET A 49 -7.60 -20.51 -24.21
N ASP A 50 -6.56 -20.82 -24.98
CA ASP A 50 -5.66 -21.93 -24.64
C ASP A 50 -4.56 -21.52 -23.64
N ASP A 51 -3.93 -22.51 -22.99
CA ASP A 51 -2.88 -22.28 -21.98
C ASP A 51 -1.67 -21.52 -22.53
N ALA A 52 -1.31 -21.71 -23.81
CA ALA A 52 -0.19 -21.02 -24.43
C ALA A 52 -0.50 -19.54 -24.66
N GLN A 53 -1.72 -19.23 -25.10
CA GLN A 53 -2.25 -17.88 -25.24
C GLN A 53 -2.34 -17.20 -23.87
N PHE A 54 -2.86 -17.89 -22.85
CA PHE A 54 -2.95 -17.36 -21.48
C PHE A 54 -1.58 -17.02 -20.89
N LYS A 55 -0.59 -17.92 -21.03
CA LYS A 55 0.78 -17.68 -20.57
C LYS A 55 1.44 -16.51 -21.31
N ALA A 56 1.28 -16.44 -22.63
CA ALA A 56 1.82 -15.35 -23.43
C ALA A 56 1.20 -13.99 -23.05
N ALA A 57 -0.13 -13.96 -22.84
CA ALA A 57 -0.86 -12.77 -22.44
C ALA A 57 -0.44 -12.30 -21.03
N ASN A 58 -0.36 -13.20 -20.06
CA ASN A 58 0.10 -12.88 -18.71
C ASN A 58 1.56 -12.40 -18.69
N LYS A 59 2.44 -12.97 -19.51
CA LYS A 59 3.83 -12.51 -19.61
C LYS A 59 3.91 -11.05 -20.08
N ARG A 60 3.10 -10.67 -21.07
CA ARG A 60 3.02 -9.27 -21.56
C ARG A 60 2.45 -8.33 -20.50
N LEU A 61 1.38 -8.75 -19.81
CA LEU A 61 0.78 -7.96 -18.74
C LEU A 61 1.73 -7.78 -17.54
N ALA A 62 2.47 -8.82 -17.17
CA ALA A 62 3.49 -8.74 -16.11
C ALA A 62 4.63 -7.78 -16.48
N ALA A 63 5.11 -7.83 -17.73
CA ALA A 63 6.14 -6.91 -18.21
C ALA A 63 5.65 -5.45 -18.22
N ARG A 64 4.42 -5.19 -18.69
CA ARG A 64 3.82 -3.85 -18.69
C ARG A 64 3.63 -3.34 -17.26
N ARG A 65 3.17 -4.21 -16.36
CA ARG A 65 3.04 -3.90 -14.93
C ARG A 65 4.38 -3.49 -14.32
N ALA A 66 5.45 -4.25 -14.55
CA ALA A 66 6.78 -3.93 -14.03
C ALA A 66 7.28 -2.57 -14.54
N ALA A 67 7.10 -2.29 -15.84
CA ALA A 67 7.48 -1.01 -16.44
C ALA A 67 6.69 0.18 -15.88
N LEU A 68 5.41 -0.01 -15.55
CA LEU A 68 4.57 1.02 -14.90
C LEU A 68 4.96 1.22 -13.43
N GLU A 69 5.30 0.13 -12.72
CA GLU A 69 5.77 0.21 -11.34
C GLU A 69 7.13 0.95 -11.26
N GLU A 70 8.03 0.77 -12.22
CA GLU A 70 9.33 1.47 -12.30
C GLU A 70 9.19 2.99 -12.54
N GLN A 71 8.11 3.43 -13.18
CA GLN A 71 7.81 4.86 -13.37
C GLN A 71 7.33 5.54 -12.08
N LEU A 72 6.92 4.76 -11.07
CA LEU A 72 6.53 5.33 -9.79
C LEU A 72 7.78 5.78 -9.01
N PRO A 73 7.74 6.97 -8.39
CA PRO A 73 8.87 7.51 -7.63
C PRO A 73 9.39 6.54 -6.57
N ALA A 74 10.73 6.53 -6.41
CA ALA A 74 11.41 5.68 -5.45
C ALA A 74 11.10 6.12 -4.01
N PRO A 75 10.84 5.19 -3.08
CA PRO A 75 10.57 5.51 -1.69
C PRO A 75 11.81 6.08 -0.98
N VAL A 76 11.60 7.08 -0.11
CA VAL A 76 12.68 7.73 0.65
C VAL A 76 13.18 6.89 1.83
N SER A 77 12.47 5.81 2.22
CA SER A 77 12.80 4.96 3.38
C SER A 77 13.29 3.56 2.97
N PRO A 78 14.47 3.10 3.44
CA PRO A 78 14.99 1.75 3.17
C PRO A 78 14.08 0.62 3.67
N VAL A 79 13.46 0.80 4.84
CA VAL A 79 12.47 -0.15 5.40
C VAL A 79 11.24 -0.23 4.50
N ALA A 80 10.83 0.91 3.95
CA ALA A 80 9.68 0.96 3.08
C ALA A 80 9.97 0.37 1.70
N GLN A 81 11.17 0.57 1.15
CA GLN A 81 11.65 -0.14 -0.04
C GLN A 81 11.62 -1.65 0.16
N ARG A 82 12.13 -2.15 1.29
CA ARG A 82 12.12 -3.58 1.63
C ARG A 82 10.71 -4.18 1.60
N ILE A 83 9.73 -3.49 2.17
CA ILE A 83 8.31 -3.90 2.11
C ILE A 83 7.73 -3.76 0.70
N LEU A 84 8.20 -2.79 -0.09
CA LEU A 84 7.82 -2.60 -1.48
C LEU A 84 8.51 -3.55 -2.47
N ASP A 85 9.53 -4.29 -2.07
CA ASP A 85 10.23 -5.25 -2.93
C ASP A 85 9.61 -6.65 -2.85
N VAL A 86 8.98 -7.00 -1.73
CA VAL A 86 8.38 -8.33 -1.54
C VAL A 86 7.00 -8.47 -2.19
N PRO A 87 6.61 -9.64 -2.70
CA PRO A 87 5.25 -9.88 -3.22
C PRO A 87 4.14 -9.54 -2.21
N PRO A 88 2.97 -9.02 -2.63
CA PRO A 88 1.88 -8.61 -1.73
C PRO A 88 1.47 -9.67 -0.70
N GLU A 89 1.43 -10.93 -1.10
CA GLU A 89 1.09 -12.09 -0.28
C GLU A 89 2.13 -12.37 0.82
N THR A 90 3.35 -11.86 0.69
CA THR A 90 4.45 -12.03 1.64
C THR A 90 4.68 -10.80 2.53
N VAL A 91 3.99 -9.69 2.28
CA VAL A 91 4.13 -8.44 3.07
C VAL A 91 3.90 -8.68 4.56
N ALA A 92 2.94 -9.54 4.92
CA ALA A 92 2.67 -9.87 6.32
C ALA A 92 3.86 -10.56 7.00
N ASN A 93 4.57 -11.43 6.26
CA ASN A 93 5.76 -12.11 6.75
C ASN A 93 6.92 -11.11 6.91
N GLU A 94 7.11 -10.25 5.92
CA GLU A 94 8.16 -9.24 5.95
C GLU A 94 7.94 -8.23 7.09
N TRP A 95 6.69 -7.81 7.29
CA TRP A 95 6.30 -6.98 8.43
C TRP A 95 6.58 -7.66 9.78
N ALA A 96 6.34 -8.97 9.89
CA ALA A 96 6.62 -9.69 11.13
C ALA A 96 8.12 -9.68 11.49
N LEU A 97 8.99 -9.70 10.48
CA LEU A 97 10.45 -9.68 10.63
C LEU A 97 11.04 -8.31 10.97
N LEU A 98 10.30 -7.22 10.75
CA LEU A 98 10.73 -5.88 11.12
C LEU A 98 10.82 -5.74 12.65
N ASP A 99 11.85 -5.07 13.14
CA ASP A 99 11.90 -4.67 14.55
C ASP A 99 10.89 -3.55 14.86
N GLN A 100 10.78 -3.17 16.13
CA GLN A 100 9.80 -2.18 16.57
C GLN A 100 10.08 -0.76 16.04
N ASP A 101 11.35 -0.42 15.84
CA ASP A 101 11.76 0.91 15.36
C ASP A 101 11.57 1.01 13.84
N GLU A 102 11.86 -0.06 13.10
CA GLU A 102 11.55 -0.20 11.68
C GLU A 102 10.04 -0.12 11.42
N LYS A 103 9.24 -0.83 12.22
CA LYS A 103 7.77 -0.75 12.17
C LYS A 103 7.28 0.67 12.41
N ARG A 104 7.84 1.36 13.42
CA ARG A 104 7.49 2.75 13.72
C ARG A 104 7.90 3.67 12.57
N ALA A 105 9.10 3.55 12.04
CA ALA A 105 9.58 4.33 10.92
C ALA A 105 8.70 4.15 9.67
N LEU A 106 8.24 2.93 9.39
CA LEU A 106 7.32 2.65 8.28
C LEU A 106 5.94 3.29 8.52
N ILE A 107 5.39 3.15 9.72
CA ILE A 107 4.11 3.76 10.08
C ILE A 107 4.21 5.28 10.00
N ASP A 108 5.25 5.88 10.57
CA ASP A 108 5.48 7.33 10.57
C ASP A 108 5.70 7.85 9.15
N ALA A 109 6.23 7.03 8.24
CA ALA A 109 6.37 7.40 6.84
C ALA A 109 5.03 7.39 6.08
N LEU A 110 4.13 6.45 6.41
CA LEU A 110 2.88 6.21 5.68
C LEU A 110 1.66 6.93 6.26
N PHE A 111 1.65 7.17 7.56
CA PHE A 111 0.49 7.66 8.30
C PHE A 111 0.87 8.89 9.13
N THR A 112 -0.10 9.78 9.28
CA THR A 112 -0.14 10.78 10.33
C THR A 112 -0.92 10.18 11.50
N ILE A 113 -0.30 10.17 12.68
CA ILE A 113 -0.94 9.77 13.93
C ILE A 113 -1.21 11.03 14.75
N GLU A 114 -2.48 11.28 15.05
CA GLU A 114 -2.91 12.40 15.87
C GLU A 114 -3.61 11.88 17.14
N LEU A 115 -3.43 12.60 18.23
CA LEU A 115 -4.16 12.33 19.47
C LEU A 115 -5.35 13.27 19.53
N ALA A 116 -6.55 12.71 19.43
CA ALA A 116 -7.77 13.44 19.69
C ALA A 116 -7.90 13.70 21.19
N ALA A 117 -8.41 14.90 21.55
CA ALA A 117 -8.64 15.24 22.94
C ALA A 117 -9.65 14.25 23.55
N PRO A 118 -9.31 13.55 24.65
CA PRO A 118 -10.19 12.53 25.23
C PRO A 118 -11.44 13.12 25.91
N GLY A 119 -11.51 14.45 26.06
CA GLY A 119 -12.57 15.15 26.81
C GLY A 119 -12.41 15.02 28.33
N THR A 120 -12.17 13.81 28.83
CA THR A 120 -11.90 13.53 30.25
C THR A 120 -10.68 12.60 30.42
N LYS A 121 -10.11 12.55 31.64
CA LYS A 121 -8.98 11.66 31.94
C LYS A 121 -9.37 10.18 31.90
N GLU A 122 -10.61 9.83 32.29
CA GLU A 122 -11.09 8.45 32.20
C GLU A 122 -11.18 7.97 30.75
N ASN A 123 -11.55 8.86 29.81
CA ASN A 123 -11.65 8.51 28.39
C ASN A 123 -10.31 8.39 27.67
N ALA A 124 -9.20 8.81 28.28
CA ALA A 124 -7.87 8.65 27.69
C ALA A 124 -7.43 7.17 27.63
N TYR A 125 -8.00 6.32 28.48
CA TYR A 125 -7.63 4.91 28.61
C TYR A 125 -8.85 4.02 28.52
N LYS A 126 -8.77 2.99 27.67
CA LYS A 126 -9.74 1.89 27.70
C LYS A 126 -9.56 1.05 28.97
N ASP A 127 -8.31 0.92 29.44
CA ASP A 127 -7.97 0.35 30.75
C ASP A 127 -6.69 1.02 31.27
N TRP A 128 -6.84 1.90 32.25
CA TRP A 128 -5.71 2.65 32.82
C TRP A 128 -4.75 1.77 33.62
N ARG A 129 -5.22 0.67 34.21
CA ARG A 129 -4.39 -0.24 35.02
C ARG A 129 -3.44 -1.04 34.13
N LYS A 130 -3.91 -1.39 32.93
CA LYS A 130 -3.10 -2.06 31.89
C LYS A 130 -2.42 -1.09 30.92
N ARG A 131 -2.57 0.23 31.13
CA ARG A 131 -2.08 1.29 30.23
C ARG A 131 -2.56 1.11 28.78
N ILE A 132 -3.76 0.56 28.59
CA ILE A 132 -4.36 0.42 27.27
C ILE A 132 -5.03 1.75 26.93
N VAL A 133 -4.43 2.47 25.98
CA VAL A 133 -4.95 3.76 25.48
C VAL A 133 -6.31 3.54 24.83
N ASN A 134 -7.22 4.50 24.96
CA ASN A 134 -8.49 4.44 24.25
C ASN A 134 -8.24 4.59 22.74
N PRO A 135 -8.57 3.60 21.90
CA PRO A 135 -8.35 3.70 20.46
C PRO A 135 -9.14 4.84 19.81
N GLU A 136 -10.24 5.29 20.41
CA GLU A 136 -11.03 6.42 19.90
C GLU A 136 -10.30 7.77 20.02
N THR A 137 -9.25 7.83 20.86
CA THR A 137 -8.42 9.03 21.02
C THR A 137 -7.21 9.03 20.09
N VAL A 138 -7.04 7.99 19.25
CA VAL A 138 -5.96 7.88 18.28
C VAL A 138 -6.53 7.93 16.87
N ILE A 139 -6.25 9.01 16.17
CA ILE A 139 -6.63 9.20 14.78
C ILE A 139 -5.43 8.81 13.91
N VAL A 140 -5.62 7.80 13.06
CA VAL A 140 -4.61 7.35 12.11
C VAL A 140 -5.10 7.64 10.71
N THR A 141 -4.40 8.51 10.00
CA THR A 141 -4.77 8.96 8.65
C THR A 141 -3.59 8.69 7.72
N PRO A 142 -3.76 8.06 6.54
CA PRO A 142 -2.69 7.96 5.56
C PRO A 142 -2.20 9.37 5.21
N LYS A 143 -0.88 9.58 5.14
CA LYS A 143 -0.36 10.86 4.64
C LYS A 143 -0.94 11.09 3.25
N GLN A 144 -1.42 12.29 2.96
CA GLN A 144 -1.81 12.65 1.59
C GLN A 144 -0.54 13.08 0.85
N GLN A 145 -0.38 12.68 -0.41
CA GLN A 145 0.58 13.39 -1.28
C GLN A 145 0.18 14.87 -1.27
N GLY A 146 1.15 15.74 -0.99
CA GLY A 146 0.90 17.17 -0.78
C GLY A 146 0.04 17.76 -1.90
N LYS A 147 -1.12 18.31 -1.54
CA LYS A 147 -1.65 19.44 -2.30
C LYS A 147 -0.60 20.53 -2.17
N VAL A 148 0.15 20.77 -3.25
CA VAL A 148 0.85 22.03 -3.42
C VAL A 148 -0.26 23.10 -3.43
N ALA A 149 -0.27 23.94 -2.40
CA ALA A 149 -1.07 25.15 -2.37
C ALA A 149 -0.50 26.18 -3.35
#